data_AF-A0A1U9ZSH1-F1
#
_entry.id   AF-A0A1U9ZSH1-F1
#
_cell.length_a   1.000
_cell.length_b   1.000
_cell.length_c   1.000
_cell.angle_alpha   90.00
_cell.angle_beta   90.00
_cell.angle_gamma   90.00
#
_symmetry.space_group_name_H-M   'P 1'
#
loop_
_entity.id
_entity.type
_entity.pdbx_description
1 polymer ?
#
loop_
_entity_poly.entity_id
_entity_poly.type
_entity_poly.pdbx_seq_one_letter_code
_entity_poly.pdbx_strand_id
1 'polypeptide(L)'
;MWGHVLLLLASLSMLPAPQQPHPAARATLSVMTWNVCAGTNSACRLYRAGPAELAEQIGRQALTRRTDVLFLQEFCTGAAGTLELWLEQHTGRPWSIASWGLTTHDGKPYACHPDLLGRPRGAQSVAVAVAGERVAFEVHELPAPPWYVRRAAVCANLPARKVRACGTHLSAGTSYDDRQPGAPYRTKQLERLLEISAEPGYRSVVGGDLNVSPPDSGYGGAAGRRAVAPFYRVYEECGQRGARRTGGWTREGKKLDYLFAPKGSVRRCHVDRGVTLSDHKPVHAEMAL
;
A
#
# COMPACT_ATOMS: atom_id res chain seq x y z
N MET A 1 -5.59 43.08 69.26
CA MET A 1 -5.42 41.66 68.87
C MET A 1 -5.89 41.42 67.44
N TRP A 2 -5.20 41.89 66.40
CA TRP A 2 -5.47 41.49 65.01
C TRP A 2 -4.12 41.28 64.33
N GLY A 3 -3.75 40.02 64.13
CA GLY A 3 -2.50 39.60 63.47
C GLY A 3 -2.81 39.12 62.05
N HIS A 4 -2.19 39.75 61.07
CA HIS A 4 -2.22 39.29 59.68
C HIS A 4 -1.03 38.37 59.41
N VAL A 5 -1.31 37.14 59.00
CA VAL A 5 -0.33 36.17 58.51
C VAL A 5 -0.25 36.35 56.99
N LEU A 6 0.93 36.73 56.48
CA LEU A 6 1.23 36.72 55.04
C LEU A 6 1.71 35.33 54.63
N LEU A 7 1.04 34.72 53.66
CA LEU A 7 1.47 33.50 52.97
C LEU A 7 2.28 33.88 51.73
N LEU A 8 3.57 33.52 51.71
CA LEU A 8 4.44 33.59 50.55
C LEU A 8 4.32 32.29 49.75
N LEU A 9 3.72 32.35 48.56
CA LEU A 9 3.72 31.27 47.58
C LEU A 9 5.02 31.32 46.78
N ALA A 10 5.84 30.28 46.89
CA ALA A 10 7.05 30.12 46.10
C ALA A 10 6.71 29.51 44.73
N SER A 11 6.92 30.28 43.68
CA SER A 11 6.75 29.87 42.28
C SER A 11 7.94 28.99 41.85
N LEU A 12 7.78 27.67 41.83
CA LEU A 12 8.76 26.75 41.24
C LEU A 12 8.68 26.85 39.71
N SER A 13 9.68 27.50 39.12
CA SER A 13 9.89 27.52 37.67
C SER A 13 10.21 26.10 37.18
N MET A 14 9.28 25.47 36.46
CA MET A 14 9.54 24.23 35.75
C MET A 14 10.47 24.51 34.56
N LEU A 15 11.72 24.07 34.68
CA LEU A 15 12.65 24.05 33.55
C LEU A 15 12.13 23.06 32.48
N PRO A 16 12.08 23.44 31.19
CA PRO A 16 11.68 22.54 30.13
C PRO A 16 12.66 21.37 30.04
N ALA A 17 12.11 20.15 30.04
CA ALA A 17 12.89 18.93 29.85
C ALA A 17 13.61 18.98 28.49
N PRO A 18 14.87 18.53 28.40
CA PRO A 18 15.60 18.47 27.14
C PRO A 18 14.84 17.60 26.13
N GLN A 19 14.41 18.19 25.02
CA GLN A 19 13.84 17.45 23.89
C GLN A 19 14.89 16.45 23.40
N GLN A 20 14.59 15.16 23.49
CA GLN A 20 15.46 14.14 22.92
C GLN A 20 15.59 14.37 21.41
N PRO A 21 16.81 14.36 20.85
CA PRO A 21 17.02 14.54 19.43
C PRO A 21 16.26 13.44 18.67
N HIS A 22 15.35 13.85 17.78
CA HIS A 22 14.69 12.92 16.88
C HIS A 22 15.77 12.21 16.03
N PRO A 23 15.71 10.88 15.90
CA PRO A 23 16.63 10.15 15.03
C PRO A 23 16.58 10.76 13.64
N ALA A 24 17.75 11.10 13.09
CA ALA A 24 17.85 11.65 11.74
C ALA A 24 17.07 10.76 10.77
N ALA A 25 16.21 11.38 9.96
CA ALA A 25 15.46 10.67 8.94
C ALA A 25 16.45 9.92 8.02
N ARG A 26 16.40 8.58 8.04
CA ARG A 26 17.08 7.71 7.05
C ARG A 26 17.04 8.32 5.64
N ALA A 27 18.18 8.31 4.93
CA ALA A 27 18.26 8.80 3.56
C ALA A 27 17.52 7.91 2.54
N THR A 28 16.93 6.79 2.98
CA THR A 28 16.21 5.84 2.14
C THR A 28 14.85 5.49 2.72
N LEU A 29 13.96 5.05 1.83
CA LEU A 29 12.64 4.50 2.13
C LEU A 29 12.55 3.09 1.54
N SER A 30 12.19 2.11 2.37
CA SER A 30 11.94 0.74 1.93
C SER A 30 10.44 0.51 1.75
N VAL A 31 10.02 0.05 0.59
CA VAL A 31 8.61 -0.08 0.22
C VAL A 31 8.36 -1.50 -0.26
N MET A 32 7.23 -2.08 0.15
CA MET A 32 6.77 -3.36 -0.34
C MET A 32 5.34 -3.24 -0.85
N THR A 33 5.04 -3.88 -1.97
CA THR A 33 3.66 -4.17 -2.36
C THR A 33 3.43 -5.66 -2.50
N TRP A 34 2.24 -6.12 -2.11
CA TRP A 34 1.85 -7.50 -2.27
C TRP A 34 0.33 -7.65 -2.32
N ASN A 35 -0.20 -8.21 -3.41
CA ASN A 35 -1.51 -8.84 -3.39
C ASN A 35 -1.42 -10.14 -2.56
N VAL A 36 -1.99 -10.11 -1.35
CA VAL A 36 -1.86 -11.22 -0.38
C VAL A 36 -2.83 -12.37 -0.67
N CYS A 37 -3.75 -12.19 -1.63
CA CYS A 37 -4.71 -13.20 -2.04
C CYS A 37 -5.45 -13.87 -0.85
N ALA A 38 -5.86 -13.07 0.13
CA ALA A 38 -6.46 -13.56 1.37
C ALA A 38 -8.00 -13.54 1.33
N GLY A 39 -8.57 -12.82 0.37
CA GLY A 39 -10.00 -12.51 0.30
C GLY A 39 -10.88 -13.68 -0.09
N THR A 40 -10.89 -14.02 -1.39
CA THR A 40 -11.95 -14.85 -1.99
C THR A 40 -11.42 -16.00 -2.86
N ASN A 41 -10.15 -15.99 -3.27
CA ASN A 41 -9.58 -17.02 -4.13
C ASN A 41 -9.11 -18.25 -3.34
N SER A 42 -9.83 -19.38 -3.48
CA SER A 42 -9.53 -20.62 -2.77
C SER A 42 -8.24 -21.33 -3.20
N ALA A 43 -7.62 -20.92 -4.31
CA ALA A 43 -6.33 -21.46 -4.75
C ALA A 43 -5.14 -20.91 -3.95
N CYS A 44 -5.32 -19.83 -3.19
CA CYS A 44 -4.26 -19.19 -2.42
C CYS A 44 -4.14 -19.78 -1.01
N ARG A 45 -2.91 -19.91 -0.50
CA ARG A 45 -2.68 -20.49 0.84
C ARG A 45 -3.17 -19.60 1.96
N LEU A 46 -3.24 -18.29 1.73
CA LEU A 46 -3.80 -17.31 2.68
C LEU A 46 -5.33 -17.20 2.62
N TYR A 47 -5.99 -17.99 1.75
CA TYR A 47 -7.43 -18.14 1.76
C TYR A 47 -7.90 -18.65 3.12
N ARG A 48 -8.84 -17.94 3.75
CA ARG A 48 -9.36 -18.23 5.09
C ARG A 48 -8.32 -18.19 6.22
N ALA A 49 -7.12 -17.67 5.98
CA ALA A 49 -6.12 -17.44 7.03
C ALA A 49 -6.66 -16.47 8.09
N GLY A 50 -6.53 -16.85 9.37
CA GLY A 50 -6.97 -16.01 10.48
C GLY A 50 -6.18 -14.69 10.56
N PRO A 51 -6.65 -13.69 11.33
CA PRO A 51 -5.96 -12.40 11.47
C PRO A 51 -4.49 -12.51 11.91
N ALA A 52 -4.20 -13.40 12.87
CA ALA A 52 -2.83 -13.61 13.38
C ALA A 52 -1.90 -14.24 12.34
N GLU A 53 -2.37 -15.28 11.64
CA GLU A 53 -1.60 -15.91 10.56
C GLU A 53 -1.33 -14.91 9.43
N LEU A 54 -2.35 -14.15 9.00
CA LEU A 54 -2.19 -13.16 7.95
C LEU A 54 -1.20 -12.06 8.36
N ALA A 55 -1.31 -11.56 9.60
CA ALA A 55 -0.40 -10.57 10.15
C ALA A 55 1.05 -11.08 10.19
N GLU A 56 1.26 -12.31 10.66
CA GLU A 56 2.59 -12.92 10.73
C GLU A 56 3.21 -13.08 9.34
N GLN A 57 2.48 -13.62 8.38
CA GLN A 57 3.03 -13.87 7.04
C GLN A 57 3.39 -12.57 6.33
N ILE A 58 2.54 -11.55 6.39
CA ILE A 58 2.83 -10.22 5.83
C ILE A 58 3.99 -9.57 6.59
N GLY A 59 3.95 -9.63 7.91
CA GLY A 59 4.94 -9.02 8.78
C GLY A 59 6.34 -9.59 8.58
N ARG A 60 6.47 -10.92 8.45
CA ARG A 60 7.74 -11.58 8.10
C ARG A 60 8.29 -11.06 6.77
N GLN A 61 7.46 -10.88 5.75
CA GLN A 61 7.87 -10.28 4.48
C GLN A 61 8.33 -8.82 4.64
N ALA A 62 7.66 -8.04 5.48
CA ALA A 62 8.09 -6.67 5.78
C ALA A 62 9.45 -6.63 6.49
N LEU A 63 9.75 -7.59 7.38
CA LEU A 63 11.01 -7.64 8.13
C LEU A 63 12.22 -7.97 7.24
N THR A 64 12.08 -8.84 6.25
CA THR A 64 13.20 -9.31 5.40
C THR A 64 13.98 -8.15 4.74
N ARG A 65 13.30 -7.04 4.47
CA ARG A 65 13.84 -5.85 3.80
C ARG A 65 13.70 -4.57 4.63
N ARG A 66 13.37 -4.70 5.92
CA ARG A 66 13.11 -3.57 6.85
C ARG A 66 12.16 -2.53 6.26
N THR A 67 11.05 -3.01 5.69
CA THR A 67 10.05 -2.17 5.02
C THR A 67 9.54 -1.06 5.94
N ASP A 68 9.35 0.12 5.34
CA ASP A 68 8.81 1.33 5.96
C ASP A 68 7.39 1.64 5.47
N VAL A 69 7.02 1.18 4.26
CA VAL A 69 5.69 1.35 3.66
C VAL A 69 5.21 0.05 3.03
N LEU A 70 4.00 -0.38 3.37
CA LEU A 70 3.31 -1.55 2.82
C LEU A 70 2.12 -1.13 1.96
N PHE A 71 2.00 -1.67 0.75
CA PHE A 71 0.80 -1.59 -0.09
C PHE A 71 0.23 -2.99 -0.29
N LEU A 72 -0.92 -3.27 0.31
CA LEU A 72 -1.53 -4.60 0.33
C LEU A 72 -2.82 -4.63 -0.46
N GLN A 73 -3.00 -5.64 -1.29
CA GLN A 73 -4.21 -5.89 -2.07
C GLN A 73 -4.79 -7.24 -1.71
N GLU A 74 -6.11 -7.38 -1.83
CA GLU A 74 -6.84 -8.57 -1.37
C GLU A 74 -6.59 -8.91 0.09
N PHE A 75 -6.28 -7.87 0.87
CA PHE A 75 -6.22 -7.93 2.31
C PHE A 75 -7.64 -8.04 2.88
N CYS A 76 -7.77 -8.52 4.11
CA CYS A 76 -9.06 -8.59 4.79
C CYS A 76 -9.09 -7.57 5.92
N THR A 77 -10.07 -6.65 5.90
CA THR A 77 -10.13 -5.52 6.85
C THR A 77 -10.08 -5.97 8.32
N GLY A 78 -10.59 -7.16 8.64
CA GLY A 78 -10.58 -7.72 9.99
C GLY A 78 -9.19 -8.05 10.54
N ALA A 79 -8.13 -7.99 9.73
CA ALA A 79 -6.75 -8.23 10.16
C ALA A 79 -5.92 -6.95 10.34
N ALA A 80 -6.48 -5.74 10.08
CA ALA A 80 -5.70 -4.50 10.06
C ALA A 80 -4.98 -4.22 11.39
N GLY A 81 -5.73 -4.19 12.50
CA GLY A 81 -5.14 -3.93 13.82
C GLY A 81 -4.20 -5.05 14.29
N THR A 82 -4.47 -6.31 13.90
CA THR A 82 -3.56 -7.42 14.21
C THR A 82 -2.23 -7.28 13.48
N LEU A 83 -2.24 -6.85 12.22
CA LEU A 83 -1.03 -6.58 11.45
C LEU A 83 -0.25 -5.40 12.01
N GLU A 84 -0.93 -4.29 12.34
CA GLU A 84 -0.31 -3.12 12.97
C GLU A 84 0.43 -3.53 14.26
N LEU A 85 -0.28 -4.18 15.19
CA LEU A 85 0.30 -4.63 16.45
C LEU A 85 1.48 -5.59 16.22
N TRP A 86 1.35 -6.53 15.29
CA TRP A 86 2.43 -7.46 14.97
C TRP A 86 3.67 -6.72 14.48
N LEU A 87 3.52 -5.75 13.58
CA LEU A 87 4.62 -4.96 13.04
C LEU A 87 5.28 -4.11 14.12
N GLU A 88 4.52 -3.50 15.03
CA GLU A 88 5.05 -2.74 16.15
C GLU A 88 5.90 -3.61 17.07
N GLN A 89 5.37 -4.78 17.46
CA GLN A 89 6.05 -5.72 18.34
C GLN A 89 7.37 -6.23 17.74
N HIS A 90 7.42 -6.51 16.44
CA HIS A 90 8.58 -7.14 15.81
C HIS A 90 9.58 -6.14 15.21
N THR A 91 9.16 -4.90 14.96
CA THR A 91 10.08 -3.86 14.45
C THR A 91 10.56 -2.91 15.54
N GLY A 92 9.89 -2.85 16.69
CA GLY A 92 10.18 -1.88 17.75
C GLY A 92 9.91 -0.42 17.34
N ARG A 93 9.09 -0.21 16.30
CA ARG A 93 8.72 1.11 15.77
C ARG A 93 7.20 1.23 15.78
N PRO A 94 6.64 2.44 15.98
CA PRO A 94 5.21 2.64 15.78
C PRO A 94 4.85 2.37 14.32
N TRP A 95 3.66 1.83 14.10
CA TRP A 95 3.07 1.69 12.78
C TRP A 95 1.71 2.39 12.74
N SER A 96 1.25 2.68 11.54
CA SER A 96 -0.12 3.11 11.31
C SER A 96 -0.62 2.44 10.06
N ILE A 97 -1.86 1.97 10.07
CA ILE A 97 -2.49 1.30 8.94
C ILE A 97 -3.87 1.87 8.65
N ALA A 98 -4.17 2.05 7.38
CA ALA A 98 -5.54 2.21 6.91
C ALA A 98 -5.87 1.14 5.88
N SER A 99 -7.11 0.69 5.90
CA SER A 99 -7.64 -0.28 4.96
C SER A 99 -9.00 0.18 4.48
N TRP A 100 -9.20 0.19 3.16
CA TRP A 100 -10.49 0.50 2.56
C TRP A 100 -11.15 -0.76 2.00
N GLY A 101 -12.25 -1.17 2.62
CA GLY A 101 -13.03 -2.32 2.20
C GLY A 101 -13.69 -2.10 0.85
N LEU A 102 -13.44 -3.02 -0.09
CA LEU A 102 -14.13 -3.07 -1.37
C LEU A 102 -15.63 -3.27 -1.13
N THR A 103 -16.41 -2.62 -1.97
CA THR A 103 -17.87 -2.74 -1.97
C THR A 103 -18.36 -2.93 -3.39
N THR A 104 -19.50 -3.58 -3.55
CA THR A 104 -20.26 -3.57 -4.79
C THR A 104 -20.76 -2.16 -5.10
N HIS A 105 -21.28 -1.95 -6.32
CA HIS A 105 -21.82 -0.66 -6.73
C HIS A 105 -23.01 -0.18 -5.85
N ASP A 106 -23.81 -1.10 -5.31
CA ASP A 106 -24.89 -0.80 -4.35
C ASP A 106 -24.39 -0.61 -2.89
N GLY A 107 -23.07 -0.57 -2.68
CA GLY A 107 -22.45 -0.28 -1.39
C GLY A 107 -22.32 -1.48 -0.46
N LYS A 108 -22.73 -2.69 -0.86
CA LYS A 108 -22.57 -3.88 -0.01
C LYS A 108 -21.08 -4.26 0.09
N PRO A 109 -20.59 -4.63 1.29
CA PRO A 109 -19.21 -5.10 1.46
C PRO A 109 -18.92 -6.32 0.58
N TYR A 110 -17.81 -6.28 -0.15
CA TYR A 110 -17.28 -7.47 -0.82
C TYR A 110 -16.52 -8.31 0.22
N ALA A 111 -17.25 -9.19 0.90
CA ALA A 111 -16.77 -9.91 2.07
C ALA A 111 -15.60 -10.83 1.74
N CYS A 112 -14.59 -10.84 2.62
CA CYS A 112 -13.65 -11.95 2.66
C CYS A 112 -14.37 -13.22 3.06
N HIS A 113 -13.96 -14.36 2.51
CA HIS A 113 -14.49 -15.64 2.94
C HIS A 113 -14.17 -15.87 4.44
N PRO A 114 -15.12 -16.38 5.26
CA PRO A 114 -14.87 -16.67 6.67
C PRO A 114 -13.65 -17.57 6.88
N ASP A 115 -12.99 -17.41 8.03
CA ASP A 115 -11.83 -18.22 8.38
C ASP A 115 -12.18 -19.72 8.55
N LEU A 116 -11.17 -20.55 8.86
CA LEU A 116 -11.38 -22.00 9.05
C LEU A 116 -12.39 -22.33 10.16
N LEU A 117 -12.60 -21.45 11.13
CA LEU A 117 -13.56 -21.58 12.23
C LEU A 117 -14.91 -20.92 11.92
N GLY A 118 -15.10 -20.41 10.71
CA GLY A 118 -16.33 -19.72 10.29
C GLY A 118 -16.44 -18.28 10.79
N ARG A 119 -15.38 -17.70 11.36
CA ARG A 119 -15.39 -16.32 11.86
C ARG A 119 -15.31 -15.32 10.70
N PRO A 120 -16.04 -14.20 10.78
CA PRO A 120 -15.97 -13.16 9.75
C PRO A 120 -14.58 -12.52 9.74
N ARG A 121 -14.09 -12.19 8.53
CA ARG A 121 -12.77 -11.56 8.32
C ARG A 121 -12.88 -10.13 7.78
N GLY A 122 -14.10 -9.58 7.75
CA GLY A 122 -14.39 -8.27 7.18
C GLY A 122 -14.49 -8.32 5.65
N ALA A 123 -14.19 -7.19 4.99
CA ALA A 123 -14.23 -7.06 3.54
C ALA A 123 -12.84 -7.24 2.94
N GLN A 124 -12.78 -7.73 1.70
CA GLN A 124 -11.57 -7.64 0.90
C GLN A 124 -11.22 -6.16 0.70
N SER A 125 -9.95 -5.79 0.71
CA SER A 125 -9.53 -4.40 0.75
C SER A 125 -8.23 -4.09 0.02
N VAL A 126 -7.99 -2.78 -0.13
CA VAL A 126 -6.67 -2.19 -0.30
C VAL A 126 -6.24 -1.65 1.06
N ALA A 127 -5.03 -1.96 1.51
CA ALA A 127 -4.48 -1.43 2.75
C ALA A 127 -3.11 -0.80 2.54
N VAL A 128 -2.85 0.27 3.29
CA VAL A 128 -1.55 0.95 3.35
C VAL A 128 -1.12 1.04 4.79
N ALA A 129 0.10 0.59 5.07
CA ALA A 129 0.71 0.71 6.39
C ALA A 129 2.05 1.45 6.28
N VAL A 130 2.34 2.30 7.27
CA VAL A 130 3.56 3.10 7.32
C VAL A 130 4.24 2.99 8.69
N ALA A 131 5.57 3.03 8.71
CA ALA A 131 6.37 2.95 9.92
C ALA A 131 6.86 4.32 10.39
N GLY A 132 6.96 4.51 11.71
CA GLY A 132 7.74 5.57 12.34
C GLY A 132 6.97 6.83 12.73
N GLU A 133 5.81 7.11 12.13
CA GLU A 133 4.94 8.22 12.51
C GLU A 133 3.46 7.86 12.36
N ARG A 134 2.62 8.44 13.23
CA ARG A 134 1.17 8.36 13.06
C ARG A 134 0.77 9.34 11.97
N VAL A 135 0.15 8.83 10.92
CA VAL A 135 -0.28 9.62 9.75
C VAL A 135 -1.78 9.58 9.60
N ALA A 136 -2.34 10.65 9.02
CA ALA A 136 -3.68 10.60 8.46
C ALA A 136 -3.63 9.87 7.11
N PHE A 137 -4.66 9.07 6.85
CA PHE A 137 -4.84 8.39 5.58
C PHE A 137 -6.00 9.01 4.81
N GLU A 138 -5.84 9.08 3.50
CA GLU A 138 -6.87 9.52 2.58
C GLU A 138 -7.28 8.34 1.70
N VAL A 139 -8.58 8.21 1.47
CA VAL A 139 -9.13 7.27 0.49
C VAL A 139 -9.67 8.07 -0.67
N HIS A 140 -9.24 7.68 -1.87
CA HIS A 140 -9.67 8.28 -3.12
C HIS A 140 -10.33 7.21 -3.96
N GLU A 141 -11.64 7.33 -4.20
CA GLU A 141 -12.32 6.43 -5.11
C GLU A 141 -11.75 6.55 -6.54
N LEU A 142 -11.68 5.42 -7.23
CA LEU A 142 -11.24 5.34 -8.61
C LEU A 142 -12.43 4.98 -9.51
N PRO A 143 -12.46 5.46 -10.77
CA PRO A 143 -13.46 5.03 -11.74
C PRO A 143 -13.50 3.50 -11.82
N ALA A 144 -14.67 2.90 -11.64
CA ALA A 144 -14.82 1.44 -11.60
C ALA A 144 -15.99 0.99 -12.47
N PRO A 145 -15.93 -0.23 -13.02
CA PRO A 145 -17.05 -0.81 -13.74
C PRO A 145 -18.27 -0.98 -12.81
N PRO A 146 -19.49 -0.59 -13.23
CA PRO A 146 -20.67 -0.60 -12.36
C PRO A 146 -21.20 -2.00 -12.03
N TRP A 147 -20.75 -3.04 -12.74
CA TRP A 147 -21.15 -4.43 -12.53
C TRP A 147 -20.21 -5.21 -11.61
N TYR A 148 -19.19 -4.57 -11.04
CA TYR A 148 -18.25 -5.22 -10.14
C TYR A 148 -17.96 -4.35 -8.90
N VAL A 149 -16.90 -4.69 -8.16
CA VAL A 149 -16.53 -3.94 -6.96
C VAL A 149 -15.92 -2.58 -7.31
N ARG A 150 -16.25 -1.57 -6.51
CA ARG A 150 -15.61 -0.26 -6.51
C ARG A 150 -14.12 -0.40 -6.21
N ARG A 151 -13.32 0.53 -6.73
CA ARG A 151 -11.87 0.59 -6.55
C ARG A 151 -11.48 1.90 -5.88
N ALA A 152 -10.37 1.90 -5.15
CA ALA A 152 -9.84 3.08 -4.50
C ALA A 152 -8.30 3.05 -4.47
N ALA A 153 -7.72 4.23 -4.30
CA ALA A 153 -6.37 4.41 -3.82
C ALA A 153 -6.42 4.83 -2.35
N VAL A 154 -5.53 4.27 -1.53
CA VAL A 154 -5.32 4.70 -0.15
C VAL A 154 -3.97 5.40 -0.11
N CYS A 155 -3.92 6.63 0.40
CA CYS A 155 -2.71 7.44 0.43
C CYS A 155 -2.38 7.90 1.85
N ALA A 156 -1.10 8.06 2.12
CA ALA A 156 -0.58 8.70 3.32
C ALA A 156 0.50 9.70 2.94
N ASN A 157 0.45 10.88 3.55
CA ASN A 157 1.56 11.82 3.53
C ASN A 157 2.47 11.51 4.72
N LEU A 158 3.78 11.41 4.48
CA LEU A 158 4.83 11.18 5.46
C LEU A 158 5.67 12.47 5.54
N PRO A 159 5.27 13.47 6.36
CA PRO A 159 5.84 14.81 6.32
C PRO A 159 7.33 14.81 6.69
N ALA A 160 7.73 13.99 7.67
CA ALA A 160 9.13 13.87 8.08
C ALA A 160 10.04 13.38 6.93
N ARG A 161 9.47 12.71 5.93
CA ARG A 161 10.17 12.17 4.75
C ARG A 161 9.90 12.94 3.47
N LYS A 162 8.93 13.86 3.48
CA LYS A 162 8.36 14.50 2.28
C LYS A 162 8.00 13.47 1.22
N VAL A 163 7.30 12.40 1.62
CA VAL A 163 6.81 11.34 0.73
C VAL A 163 5.30 11.24 0.78
N ARG A 164 4.66 11.12 -0.37
CA ARG A 164 3.27 10.67 -0.48
C ARG A 164 3.26 9.22 -0.94
N ALA A 165 2.77 8.34 -0.10
CA ALA A 165 2.70 6.91 -0.34
C ALA A 165 1.27 6.50 -0.70
N CYS A 166 1.04 6.00 -1.92
CA CYS A 166 -0.29 5.61 -2.40
C CYS A 166 -0.32 4.15 -2.86
N GLY A 167 -1.18 3.34 -2.23
CA GLY A 167 -1.44 1.95 -2.62
C GLY A 167 -2.80 1.79 -3.29
N THR A 168 -2.92 0.92 -4.29
CA THR A 168 -4.21 0.62 -4.96
C THR A 168 -4.34 -0.86 -5.38
N HIS A 169 -5.53 -1.24 -5.83
CA HIS A 169 -5.82 -2.47 -6.57
C HIS A 169 -6.77 -2.10 -7.72
N LEU A 170 -6.29 -2.16 -8.96
CA LEU A 170 -7.10 -1.80 -10.12
C LEU A 170 -8.07 -2.93 -10.53
N SER A 171 -8.99 -2.63 -11.43
CA SER A 171 -9.88 -3.65 -11.99
C SER A 171 -9.09 -4.80 -12.63
N ALA A 172 -9.62 -6.01 -12.58
CA ALA A 172 -8.90 -7.23 -12.99
C ALA A 172 -8.59 -7.26 -14.50
N GLY A 173 -9.27 -6.44 -15.30
CA GLY A 173 -8.98 -6.34 -16.72
C GLY A 173 -9.53 -7.51 -17.52
N THR A 174 -10.67 -8.02 -17.08
CA THR A 174 -11.46 -8.97 -17.86
C THR A 174 -11.93 -8.28 -19.16
N SER A 175 -12.35 -9.07 -20.15
CA SER A 175 -12.74 -8.56 -21.46
C SER A 175 -13.83 -7.47 -21.40
N TYR A 176 -14.70 -7.53 -20.40
CA TYR A 176 -15.75 -6.55 -20.19
C TYR A 176 -15.26 -5.26 -19.51
N ASP A 177 -14.21 -5.29 -18.68
CA ASP A 177 -13.66 -4.09 -18.03
C ASP A 177 -13.02 -3.11 -19.05
N ASP A 178 -12.57 -3.61 -20.19
CA ASP A 178 -11.81 -2.80 -21.16
C ASP A 178 -12.58 -2.49 -22.46
N ARG A 179 -13.80 -3.00 -22.64
CA ARG A 179 -14.56 -2.88 -23.90
C ARG A 179 -16.01 -2.40 -23.78
N GLN A 180 -16.54 -2.33 -22.56
CA GLN A 180 -17.94 -1.95 -22.32
C GLN A 180 -18.13 -0.43 -22.23
N PRO A 181 -19.36 0.10 -22.24
CA PRO A 181 -19.61 1.52 -22.04
C PRO A 181 -18.89 2.05 -20.79
N GLY A 182 -18.20 3.18 -20.92
CA GLY A 182 -17.39 3.75 -19.84
C GLY A 182 -15.95 3.20 -19.74
N ALA A 183 -15.60 2.15 -20.48
CA ALA A 183 -14.23 1.65 -20.61
C ALA A 183 -13.32 2.62 -21.42
N PRO A 184 -11.99 2.42 -21.43
CA PRO A 184 -11.21 1.47 -20.62
C PRO A 184 -11.09 1.93 -19.17
N TYR A 185 -11.68 1.17 -18.22
CA TYR A 185 -11.70 1.56 -16.80
C TYR A 185 -10.29 1.64 -16.21
N ARG A 186 -9.40 0.70 -16.54
CA ARG A 186 -8.03 0.70 -16.01
C ARG A 186 -7.20 1.90 -16.47
N THR A 187 -7.44 2.40 -17.68
CA THR A 187 -6.81 3.64 -18.15
C THR A 187 -7.26 4.82 -17.30
N LYS A 188 -8.57 4.99 -17.10
CA LYS A 188 -9.14 6.05 -16.26
C LYS A 188 -8.67 5.95 -14.81
N GLN A 189 -8.56 4.73 -14.29
CA GLN A 189 -8.02 4.47 -12.95
C GLN A 189 -6.55 4.90 -12.84
N LEU A 190 -5.71 4.60 -13.84
CA LEU A 190 -4.31 5.00 -13.85
C LEU A 190 -4.14 6.51 -14.00
N GLU A 191 -4.93 7.15 -14.87
CA GLU A 191 -4.95 8.61 -15.01
C GLU A 191 -5.32 9.27 -13.68
N ARG A 192 -6.40 8.80 -13.05
CA ARG A 192 -6.82 9.31 -11.75
C ARG A 192 -5.78 9.03 -10.65
N LEU A 193 -5.12 7.87 -10.67
CA LEU A 193 -4.06 7.54 -9.72
C LEU A 193 -2.84 8.46 -9.88
N LEU A 194 -2.47 8.85 -11.11
CA LEU A 194 -1.41 9.85 -11.33
C LEU A 194 -1.77 11.17 -10.67
N GLU A 195 -2.99 11.66 -10.88
CA GLU A 195 -3.49 12.89 -10.24
C GLU A 195 -3.44 12.81 -8.71
N ILE A 196 -4.00 11.74 -8.13
CA ILE A 196 -4.04 11.53 -6.67
C ILE A 196 -2.64 11.45 -6.07
N SER A 197 -1.69 10.86 -6.80
CA SER A 197 -0.33 10.68 -6.31
C SER A 197 0.51 11.95 -6.36
N ALA A 198 0.13 12.93 -7.18
CA ALA A 198 0.82 14.21 -7.29
C ALA A 198 0.39 15.12 -6.15
N GLU A 199 1.27 15.28 -5.15
CA GLU A 199 1.03 16.15 -4.00
C GLU A 199 2.14 17.20 -3.89
N PRO A 200 1.80 18.50 -3.94
CA PRO A 200 2.76 19.58 -3.85
C PRO A 200 3.67 19.45 -2.62
N GLY A 201 4.99 19.48 -2.84
CA GLY A 201 5.97 19.39 -1.76
C GLY A 201 6.33 17.96 -1.32
N TYR A 202 5.71 16.94 -1.91
CA TYR A 202 5.97 15.53 -1.62
C TYR A 202 6.50 14.78 -2.85
N ARG A 203 7.39 13.82 -2.60
CA ARG A 203 7.80 12.81 -3.59
C ARG A 203 6.79 11.66 -3.59
N SER A 204 6.24 11.33 -4.75
CA SER A 204 5.25 10.25 -4.86
C SER A 204 5.91 8.88 -4.88
N VAL A 205 5.42 7.98 -4.04
CA VAL A 205 5.68 6.54 -4.08
C VAL A 205 4.34 5.86 -4.27
N VAL A 206 4.17 5.16 -5.40
CA VAL A 206 2.86 4.65 -5.82
C VAL A 206 2.98 3.20 -6.19
N GLY A 207 2.04 2.35 -5.80
CA GLY A 207 2.09 0.96 -6.20
C GLY A 207 0.85 0.14 -5.89
N GLY A 208 0.99 -1.15 -6.14
CA GLY A 208 -0.08 -2.12 -5.99
C GLY A 208 -0.19 -3.07 -7.16
N ASP A 209 -1.22 -3.89 -7.10
CA ASP A 209 -1.68 -4.70 -8.23
C ASP A 209 -2.45 -3.81 -9.21
N LEU A 210 -1.77 -3.43 -10.30
CA LEU A 210 -2.35 -2.58 -11.33
C LEU A 210 -3.10 -3.40 -12.38
N ASN A 211 -3.04 -4.73 -12.31
CA ASN A 211 -3.62 -5.68 -13.26
C ASN A 211 -3.26 -5.47 -14.75
N VAL A 212 -2.45 -4.48 -15.09
CA VAL A 212 -2.03 -4.15 -16.46
C VAL A 212 -0.65 -4.72 -16.76
N SER A 213 -0.44 -5.13 -18.00
CA SER A 213 0.87 -5.61 -18.45
C SER A 213 1.80 -4.43 -18.78
N PRO A 214 3.13 -4.57 -18.61
CA PRO A 214 4.07 -3.50 -18.89
C PRO A 214 4.06 -3.08 -20.37
N PRO A 215 4.42 -1.83 -20.72
CA PRO A 215 4.30 -1.32 -22.08
C PRO A 215 5.07 -2.16 -23.11
N ASP A 216 6.27 -2.61 -22.72
CA ASP A 216 7.21 -3.32 -23.61
C ASP A 216 7.06 -4.85 -23.50
N SER A 217 6.05 -5.34 -22.79
CA SER A 217 5.79 -6.78 -22.68
C SER A 217 5.14 -7.35 -23.93
N GLY A 218 5.43 -8.62 -24.25
CA GLY A 218 4.80 -9.37 -25.35
C GLY A 218 3.45 -10.00 -25.01
N TYR A 219 2.91 -9.73 -23.82
CA TYR A 219 1.66 -10.31 -23.32
C TYR A 219 0.68 -9.22 -22.85
N GLY A 220 -0.56 -9.62 -22.62
CA GLY A 220 -1.63 -8.72 -22.18
C GLY A 220 -2.19 -7.84 -23.31
N GLY A 221 -3.34 -7.23 -23.03
CA GLY A 221 -4.03 -6.38 -24.00
C GLY A 221 -3.25 -5.10 -24.32
N ALA A 222 -3.23 -4.70 -25.60
CA ALA A 222 -2.57 -3.47 -26.04
C ALA A 222 -3.11 -2.21 -25.31
N ALA A 223 -4.40 -2.19 -24.96
CA ALA A 223 -5.00 -1.11 -24.17
C ALA A 223 -4.34 -0.98 -22.79
N GLY A 224 -4.25 -2.07 -22.02
CA GLY A 224 -3.60 -2.07 -20.71
C GLY A 224 -2.11 -1.69 -20.77
N ARG A 225 -1.38 -2.21 -21.78
CA ARG A 225 0.03 -1.85 -22.00
C ARG A 225 0.22 -0.35 -22.28
N ARG A 226 -0.69 0.27 -23.06
CA ARG A 226 -0.68 1.72 -23.29
C ARG A 226 -1.10 2.51 -22.04
N ALA A 227 -2.04 1.99 -21.27
CA ALA A 227 -2.59 2.65 -20.09
C ALA A 227 -1.54 2.94 -19.00
N VAL A 228 -0.57 2.05 -18.82
CA VAL A 228 0.50 2.23 -17.81
C VAL A 228 1.69 3.05 -18.32
N ALA A 229 1.81 3.27 -19.64
CA ALA A 229 2.94 4.01 -20.21
C ALA A 229 3.12 5.45 -19.65
N PRO A 230 2.05 6.22 -19.30
CA PRO A 230 2.18 7.50 -18.63
C PRO A 230 2.93 7.45 -17.29
N PHE A 231 2.75 6.40 -16.48
CA PHE A 231 3.51 6.24 -15.23
C PHE A 231 5.02 6.17 -15.50
N TYR A 232 5.46 5.42 -16.50
CA TYR A 232 6.86 5.34 -16.89
C TYR A 232 7.44 6.65 -17.48
N ARG A 233 6.58 7.59 -17.89
CA ARG A 233 7.04 8.92 -18.32
C ARG A 233 7.35 9.82 -17.12
N VAL A 234 6.58 9.71 -16.04
CA VAL A 234 6.71 10.54 -14.84
C VAL A 234 7.68 9.92 -13.83
N TYR A 235 7.58 8.61 -13.65
CA TYR A 235 8.25 7.83 -12.62
C TYR A 235 9.23 6.81 -13.20
N GLU A 236 10.07 6.28 -12.32
CA GLU A 236 10.84 5.07 -12.54
C GLU A 236 10.17 3.91 -11.79
N GLU A 237 10.08 2.76 -12.45
CA GLU A 237 9.46 1.56 -11.90
C GLU A 237 10.48 0.60 -11.28
N CYS A 238 10.10 -0.05 -10.18
CA CYS A 238 10.86 -1.14 -9.56
C CYS A 238 10.99 -2.33 -10.52
N GLY A 239 12.14 -2.40 -11.19
CA GLY A 239 12.46 -3.45 -12.14
C GLY A 239 12.61 -2.93 -13.57
N GLN A 240 12.39 -1.63 -13.78
CA GLN A 240 12.85 -0.94 -14.97
C GLN A 240 14.38 -1.00 -15.06
N ARG A 241 14.89 -1.26 -16.28
CA ARG A 241 16.33 -1.27 -16.57
C ARG A 241 16.61 -0.45 -17.81
N GLY A 242 17.13 0.76 -17.61
CA GLY A 242 17.28 1.74 -18.68
C GLY A 242 15.93 2.02 -19.35
N ALA A 243 15.86 1.84 -20.67
CA ALA A 243 14.63 2.01 -21.44
C ALA A 243 13.65 0.81 -21.34
N ARG A 244 14.08 -0.36 -20.83
CA ARG A 244 13.25 -1.57 -20.81
C ARG A 244 12.23 -1.50 -19.66
N ARG A 245 10.95 -1.53 -20.00
CA ARG A 245 9.82 -1.51 -19.06
C ARG A 245 9.10 -2.86 -19.06
N THR A 246 9.83 -3.91 -18.72
CA THR A 246 9.28 -5.29 -18.65
C THR A 246 9.26 -5.85 -17.24
N GLY A 247 10.19 -5.41 -16.37
CA GLY A 247 10.26 -5.81 -14.96
C GLY A 247 10.27 -7.32 -14.69
N GLY A 248 10.36 -7.70 -13.43
CA GLY A 248 10.17 -9.10 -13.04
C GLY A 248 8.68 -9.45 -13.01
N TRP A 249 8.31 -10.64 -13.49
CA TRP A 249 6.96 -11.17 -13.31
C TRP A 249 6.60 -11.29 -11.82
N THR A 250 5.33 -11.05 -11.51
CA THR A 250 4.76 -11.04 -10.15
C THR A 250 3.59 -12.00 -9.99
N ARG A 251 2.99 -12.51 -11.08
CA ARG A 251 1.93 -13.54 -11.07
C ARG A 251 1.97 -14.39 -12.33
N GLU A 252 2.06 -15.71 -12.23
CA GLU A 252 1.99 -16.65 -13.38
C GLU A 252 2.84 -16.24 -14.61
N GLY A 253 4.09 -15.81 -14.39
CA GLY A 253 4.96 -15.36 -15.49
C GLY A 253 4.62 -13.98 -16.08
N LYS A 254 3.62 -13.28 -15.54
CA LYS A 254 3.22 -11.91 -15.89
C LYS A 254 3.59 -10.95 -14.76
N LYS A 255 4.01 -9.74 -15.11
CA LYS A 255 4.12 -8.59 -14.21
C LYS A 255 2.80 -7.84 -14.18
N LEU A 256 2.23 -7.71 -12.98
CA LEU A 256 0.97 -7.00 -12.68
C LEU A 256 1.10 -6.08 -11.46
N ASP A 257 2.07 -6.36 -10.58
CA ASP A 257 2.34 -5.58 -9.38
C ASP A 257 3.52 -4.62 -9.62
N TYR A 258 3.36 -3.38 -9.17
CA TYR A 258 4.28 -2.30 -9.47
C TYR A 258 4.61 -1.47 -8.23
N LEU A 259 5.82 -0.94 -8.21
CA LEU A 259 6.23 0.17 -7.33
C LEU A 259 6.87 1.24 -8.22
N PHE A 260 6.30 2.43 -8.23
CA PHE A 260 6.79 3.61 -8.94
C PHE A 260 7.30 4.64 -7.95
N ALA A 261 8.38 5.32 -8.32
CA ALA A 261 9.01 6.39 -7.54
C ALA A 261 9.59 7.47 -8.48
N PRO A 262 10.02 8.63 -7.98
CA PRO A 262 10.66 9.64 -8.83
C PRO A 262 11.87 9.07 -9.57
N LYS A 263 12.12 9.53 -10.79
CA LYS A 263 13.22 9.02 -11.60
C LYS A 263 14.57 9.19 -10.91
N GLY A 264 15.40 8.14 -10.95
CA GLY A 264 16.72 8.11 -10.32
C GLY A 264 16.71 7.82 -8.82
N SER A 265 15.52 7.66 -8.21
CA SER A 265 15.39 7.35 -6.79
C SER A 265 15.45 5.85 -6.49
N VAL A 266 15.08 4.97 -7.43
CA VAL A 266 15.08 3.52 -7.19
C VAL A 266 16.52 3.02 -7.10
N ARG A 267 16.92 2.52 -5.92
CA ARG A 267 18.28 2.00 -5.67
C ARG A 267 18.36 0.49 -5.79
N ARG A 268 17.37 -0.20 -5.24
CA ARG A 268 17.26 -1.66 -5.31
C ARG A 268 15.83 -2.04 -5.60
N CYS A 269 15.66 -3.09 -6.39
CA CYS A 269 14.38 -3.72 -6.64
C CYS A 269 14.53 -5.23 -6.51
N HIS A 270 13.54 -5.87 -5.89
CA HIS A 270 13.49 -7.31 -5.75
C HIS A 270 12.05 -7.79 -5.82
N VAL A 271 11.80 -8.82 -6.64
CA VAL A 271 10.55 -9.58 -6.62
C VAL A 271 10.85 -10.90 -5.92
N ASP A 272 10.21 -11.15 -4.79
CA ASP A 272 10.42 -12.39 -4.04
C ASP A 272 9.57 -13.53 -4.61
N ARG A 273 10.17 -14.24 -5.56
CA ARG A 273 9.52 -15.39 -6.23
C ARG A 273 9.51 -16.65 -5.38
N GLY A 274 10.27 -16.68 -4.27
CA GLY A 274 10.29 -17.80 -3.33
C GLY A 274 9.05 -17.86 -2.45
N VAL A 275 8.34 -16.74 -2.31
CA VAL A 275 7.07 -16.69 -1.58
C VAL A 275 5.96 -17.35 -2.38
N THR A 276 5.35 -18.41 -1.81
CA THR A 276 4.29 -19.21 -2.45
C THR A 276 2.95 -19.15 -1.70
N LEU A 277 2.78 -18.18 -0.81
CA LEU A 277 1.57 -18.04 0.01
C LEU A 277 0.40 -17.41 -0.77
N SER A 278 0.73 -16.60 -1.76
CA SER A 278 -0.17 -15.96 -2.72
C SER A 278 0.24 -16.37 -4.14
N ASP A 279 -0.70 -16.30 -5.08
CA ASP A 279 -0.42 -16.41 -6.52
C ASP A 279 0.38 -15.18 -7.02
N HIS A 280 0.37 -14.08 -6.26
CA HIS A 280 1.23 -12.92 -6.46
C HIS A 280 2.52 -12.97 -5.62
N LYS A 281 3.59 -12.36 -6.15
CA LYS A 281 4.91 -12.26 -5.53
C LYS A 281 5.11 -10.86 -4.92
N PRO A 282 5.57 -10.77 -3.67
CA PRO A 282 5.94 -9.48 -3.09
C PRO A 282 6.98 -8.76 -3.93
N VAL A 283 6.77 -7.47 -4.14
CA VAL A 283 7.74 -6.58 -4.79
C VAL A 283 8.28 -5.63 -3.73
N HIS A 284 9.60 -5.55 -3.63
CA HIS A 284 10.31 -4.70 -2.68
C HIS A 284 11.17 -3.70 -3.43
N ALA A 285 11.12 -2.44 -3.02
CA ALA A 285 11.98 -1.38 -3.51
C ALA A 285 12.68 -0.67 -2.34
N GLU A 286 13.95 -0.35 -2.53
CA GLU A 286 14.66 0.64 -1.71
C GLU A 286 14.83 1.90 -2.55
N MET A 287 14.35 3.02 -2.02
CA MET A 287 14.29 4.31 -2.72
C MET A 287 15.13 5.33 -1.96
N ALA A 288 15.91 6.14 -2.67
CA ALA A 288 16.52 7.33 -2.09
C ALA A 288 15.47 8.41 -1.89
N LEU A 289 15.54 9.08 -0.73
CA LEU A 289 14.73 10.25 -0.42
C LEU A 289 15.44 11.50 -0.91
#